data_AF-A0A357KZK4-F1
#
_entry.id   AF-A0A357KZK4-F1
#
_cell.length_a   1.000
_cell.length_b   1.000
_cell.length_c   1.000
_cell.angle_alpha   90.00
_cell.angle_beta   90.00
_cell.angle_gamma   90.00
#
_symmetry.space_group_name_H-M   'P 1'
#
loop_
_entity.id
_entity.type
_entity.pdbx_description
1 polymer ?
#
loop_
_entity_poly.entity_id
_entity_poly.type
_entity_poly.pdbx_seq_one_letter_code
_entity_poly.pdbx_strand_id
1 'polypeptide(L)'
;RSDATLTFPLTIHFRYTALEPEERRSAQVAEDYRKWFLARWTSVEAGLDGRDYLCADRFTMADICVGYALYFARTLKVDEAMTPNVSRWWERITARPAFERAVKK
;
A
#
# COMPACT_ATOMS: atom_id res chain seq x y z
N ARG A 1 -4.68 -11.45 -6.48
CA ARG A 1 -5.58 -11.15 -5.33
C ARG A 1 -6.24 -9.80 -5.58
N SER A 2 -7.44 -9.53 -5.05
CA SER A 2 -8.10 -8.23 -5.22
C SER A 2 -7.41 -7.14 -4.38
N ASP A 3 -7.27 -5.93 -4.93
CA ASP A 3 -6.67 -4.76 -4.28
C ASP A 3 -7.44 -4.32 -3.02
N ALA A 4 -8.76 -4.53 -2.99
CA ALA A 4 -9.61 -4.23 -1.84
C ALA A 4 -9.11 -4.91 -0.56
N THR A 5 -8.44 -6.06 -0.68
CA THR A 5 -7.85 -6.79 0.45
C THR A 5 -6.60 -6.13 1.03
N LEU A 6 -6.08 -5.08 0.40
CA LEU A 6 -4.94 -4.26 0.85
C LEU A 6 -5.41 -2.94 1.47
N THR A 7 -6.32 -2.23 0.80
CA THR A 7 -6.78 -0.92 1.29
C THR A 7 -7.71 -1.05 2.50
N PHE A 8 -8.55 -2.09 2.55
CA PHE A 8 -9.45 -2.32 3.69
C PHE A 8 -8.72 -2.33 5.05
N PRO A 9 -7.68 -3.17 5.28
CA PRO A 9 -7.00 -3.17 6.56
C PRO A 9 -6.31 -1.82 6.89
N LEU A 10 -5.80 -1.09 5.90
CA LEU A 10 -5.24 0.25 6.11
C LEU A 10 -6.30 1.26 6.56
N THR A 11 -7.53 1.18 6.04
CA THR A 11 -8.62 2.07 6.49
C THR A 11 -9.05 1.80 7.92
N ILE A 12 -9.05 0.53 8.35
CA ILE A 12 -9.33 0.18 9.75
C ILE A 12 -8.19 0.66 10.65
N HIS A 13 -6.93 0.44 10.24
CA HIS A 13 -5.78 0.99 10.95
C HIS A 13 -5.90 2.51 11.14
N PHE A 14 -6.12 3.24 10.05
CA PHE A 14 -6.29 4.70 10.08
C PHE A 14 -7.47 5.16 10.94
N ARG A 15 -8.59 4.44 10.88
CA ARG A 15 -9.77 4.76 11.68
C ARG A 15 -9.44 4.79 13.18
N TYR A 16 -8.80 3.74 13.67
CA TYR A 16 -8.52 3.60 15.10
C TYR A 16 -7.28 4.33 15.58
N THR A 17 -6.41 4.80 14.68
CA THR A 17 -5.25 5.66 15.05
C THR A 17 -5.57 7.15 14.97
N ALA A 18 -6.43 7.58 14.05
CA ALA A 18 -6.61 9.00 13.75
C ALA A 18 -8.07 9.48 13.74
N LEU A 19 -9.01 8.72 13.15
CA LEU A 19 -10.36 9.22 12.89
C LEU A 19 -11.33 9.08 14.05
N GLU A 20 -11.23 8.03 14.87
CA GLU A 20 -12.08 7.87 16.04
C GLU A 20 -11.72 8.92 17.12
N PRO A 21 -12.73 9.42 17.87
CA PRO A 21 -12.50 10.14 19.11
C PRO A 21 -11.57 9.35 20.03
N GLU A 22 -10.80 10.05 20.86
CA GLU A 22 -9.73 9.44 21.67
C GLU A 22 -10.25 8.27 22.52
N GLU A 23 -11.47 8.39 23.05
CA GLU A 23 -12.13 7.39 23.90
C GLU A 23 -12.50 6.10 23.14
N ARG A 24 -12.58 6.16 21.81
CA ARG A 24 -12.94 5.05 20.91
C ARG A 24 -11.76 4.54 20.10
N ARG A 25 -10.59 5.15 20.23
CA ARG A 25 -9.36 4.64 19.61
C ARG A 25 -8.98 3.29 20.23
N SER A 26 -8.42 2.42 19.42
CA SER A 26 -7.99 1.10 19.86
C SER A 26 -6.66 0.75 19.23
N ALA A 27 -5.60 0.82 20.04
CA ALA A 27 -4.24 0.47 19.61
C ALA A 27 -4.15 -1.00 19.18
N GLN A 28 -4.88 -1.89 19.85
CA GLN A 28 -4.92 -3.31 19.50
C GLN A 28 -5.52 -3.53 18.11
N VAL A 29 -6.70 -2.96 17.84
CA VAL A 29 -7.36 -3.10 16.53
C VAL A 29 -6.49 -2.49 15.43
N ALA A 30 -5.90 -1.31 15.68
CA ALA A 30 -4.99 -0.69 14.73
C ALA A 30 -3.81 -1.60 14.38
N GLU A 31 -3.17 -2.22 15.38
CA GLU A 31 -2.01 -3.08 15.18
C GLU A 31 -2.38 -4.41 14.52
N ASP A 32 -3.49 -5.03 14.89
CA ASP A 32 -3.95 -6.29 14.30
C ASP A 32 -4.23 -6.13 12.79
N TYR A 33 -4.86 -5.02 12.40
CA TYR A 33 -5.11 -4.73 10.99
C TYR A 33 -3.85 -4.28 10.24
N ARG A 34 -2.88 -3.64 10.89
CA ARG A 34 -1.55 -3.39 10.31
C ARG A 34 -0.85 -4.70 9.98
N LYS A 35 -0.82 -5.67 10.91
CA LYS A 35 -0.26 -7.01 10.69
C LYS A 35 -1.00 -7.75 9.58
N TRP A 36 -2.32 -7.64 9.54
CA TRP A 36 -3.11 -8.26 8.47
C TRP A 36 -2.76 -7.68 7.09
N PHE A 37 -2.63 -6.35 6.97
CA PHE A 37 -2.15 -5.72 5.75
C PHE A 37 -0.78 -6.29 5.33
N LEU A 38 0.21 -6.32 6.23
CA LEU A 38 1.55 -6.82 5.92
C LEU A 38 1.56 -8.29 5.50
N ALA A 39 0.75 -9.14 6.16
CA ALA A 39 0.61 -10.54 5.77
C ALA A 39 0.10 -10.70 4.33
N ARG A 40 -0.82 -9.84 3.89
CA ARG A 40 -1.31 -9.82 2.50
C ARG A 40 -0.32 -9.19 1.54
N TRP A 41 0.41 -8.18 2.00
CA TRP A 41 1.41 -7.46 1.24
C TRP A 41 2.54 -8.37 0.73
N THR A 42 2.87 -9.44 1.47
CA THR A 42 3.83 -10.47 1.01
C THR A 42 3.58 -10.98 -0.41
N SER A 43 2.31 -11.05 -0.84
CA SER A 43 1.95 -11.49 -2.19
C SER A 43 2.30 -10.49 -3.29
N VAL A 44 2.39 -9.19 -2.97
CA VAL A 44 2.83 -8.14 -3.89
C VAL A 44 4.34 -8.26 -4.11
N GLU A 45 5.11 -8.41 -3.03
CA GLU A 45 6.57 -8.63 -3.11
C GLU A 45 6.91 -9.85 -3.96
N ALA A 46 6.23 -10.98 -3.71
CA ALA A 46 6.41 -12.20 -4.50
C ALA A 46 5.95 -12.03 -5.96
N GLY A 47 4.87 -11.26 -6.19
CA GLY A 47 4.36 -10.98 -7.53
C GLY A 47 5.28 -10.10 -8.38
N LEU A 48 6.16 -9.34 -7.75
CA LEU A 48 7.16 -8.50 -8.39
C LEU A 48 8.54 -9.17 -8.52
N ASP A 49 8.66 -10.43 -8.08
CA ASP A 49 9.91 -11.16 -8.23
C ASP A 49 10.22 -11.40 -9.72
N GLY A 50 11.37 -10.87 -10.17
CA GLY A 50 11.77 -10.88 -11.58
C GLY A 50 10.88 -10.05 -12.52
N ARG A 51 9.99 -9.18 -12.02
CA ARG A 51 9.06 -8.39 -12.85
C ARG A 51 9.14 -6.89 -12.59
N ASP A 52 8.94 -6.12 -13.64
CA ASP A 52 8.89 -4.65 -13.57
C ASP A 52 7.51 -4.09 -13.20
N TYR A 53 6.44 -4.84 -13.52
CA TYR A 53 5.04 -4.46 -13.29
C TYR A 53 4.24 -5.66 -12.79
N LEU A 54 3.10 -5.40 -12.16
CA LEU A 54 2.30 -6.45 -11.55
C LEU A 54 1.68 -7.44 -12.55
N CYS A 55 1.40 -7.00 -13.78
CA CYS A 55 0.90 -7.89 -14.82
C CYS A 55 1.20 -7.40 -16.25
N ALA A 56 1.11 -8.32 -17.21
CA ALA A 56 1.21 -8.06 -18.65
C ALA A 56 2.51 -7.37 -19.12
N ASP A 57 3.59 -7.47 -18.34
CA ASP A 57 4.91 -6.88 -18.61
C ASP A 57 4.88 -5.38 -18.99
N ARG A 58 3.86 -4.67 -18.50
CA ARG A 58 3.65 -3.24 -18.74
C ARG A 58 2.87 -2.62 -17.60
N PHE A 59 2.91 -1.29 -17.50
CA PHE A 59 2.08 -0.57 -16.55
C PHE A 59 0.58 -0.73 -16.86
N THR A 60 -0.21 -1.09 -15.85
CA THR A 60 -1.65 -1.31 -15.95
C THR A 60 -2.41 -0.71 -14.77
N MET A 61 -3.74 -0.90 -14.76
CA MET A 61 -4.59 -0.56 -13.62
C MET A 61 -4.17 -1.28 -12.33
N ALA A 62 -3.58 -2.48 -12.42
CA ALA A 62 -3.10 -3.19 -11.24
C ALA A 62 -2.05 -2.38 -10.48
N ASP A 63 -1.12 -1.74 -11.20
CA ASP A 63 -0.08 -0.91 -10.61
C ASP A 63 -0.65 0.36 -9.97
N ILE A 64 -1.72 0.92 -10.54
CA ILE A 64 -2.42 2.08 -9.98
C ILE A 64 -3.11 1.71 -8.65
N CYS A 65 -3.92 0.65 -8.64
CA CYS A 65 -4.68 0.23 -7.47
C CYS A 65 -3.77 -0.20 -6.31
N VAL A 66 -2.77 -1.04 -6.59
CA VAL A 66 -1.82 -1.52 -5.57
C VAL A 66 -0.85 -0.39 -5.18
N GLY A 67 -0.46 0.47 -6.12
CA GLY A 67 0.37 1.65 -5.85
C GLY A 67 -0.29 2.62 -4.88
N TYR A 68 -1.61 2.83 -4.98
CA TYR A 68 -2.36 3.62 -4.01
C TYR A 68 -2.34 3.00 -2.61
N ALA A 69 -2.50 1.67 -2.49
CA ALA A 69 -2.42 1.00 -1.19
C ALA A 69 -1.04 1.23 -0.53
N LEU A 70 0.05 1.16 -1.30
CA LEU A 70 1.39 1.49 -0.79
C LEU A 70 1.53 2.97 -0.40
N TYR A 71 1.05 3.89 -1.24
CA TYR A 71 1.07 5.32 -0.94
C TYR A 71 0.35 5.62 0.39
N PHE A 72 -0.81 4.99 0.60
CA PHE A 72 -1.56 5.15 1.83
C PHE A 72 -0.85 4.51 3.03
N ALA A 73 -0.30 3.30 2.89
CA ALA A 73 0.50 2.65 3.92
C ALA A 73 1.67 3.53 4.39
N ARG A 74 2.39 4.16 3.46
CA ARG A 74 3.47 5.11 3.77
C ARG A 74 2.99 6.37 4.49
N THR A 75 1.84 6.90 4.10
CA THR A 75 1.22 8.04 4.79
C THR A 75 0.87 7.69 6.24
N LEU A 76 0.54 6.42 6.51
CA LEU A 76 0.27 5.86 7.84
C LEU A 76 1.54 5.36 8.56
N LYS A 77 2.73 5.58 8.00
CA LYS A 77 4.04 5.13 8.55
C LYS A 77 4.18 3.60 8.68
N VAL A 78 3.53 2.84 7.80
CA VAL A 78 3.72 1.38 7.68
C VAL A 78 4.86 1.12 6.70
N ASP A 79 6.08 1.43 7.12
CA ASP A 79 7.28 1.41 6.27
C ASP A 79 7.73 -0.01 5.92
N GLU A 80 7.29 -1.04 6.67
CA GLU A 80 7.61 -2.45 6.38
C GLU A 80 7.00 -2.95 5.07
N ALA A 81 6.07 -2.19 4.48
CA ALA A 81 5.57 -2.44 3.13
C ALA A 81 6.62 -2.17 2.04
N MET A 82 7.69 -1.42 2.33
CA MET A 82 8.73 -1.10 1.36
C MET A 82 9.78 -2.21 1.27
N THR A 83 9.37 -3.37 0.77
CA THR A 83 10.24 -4.52 0.53
C THR A 83 11.10 -4.33 -0.74
N PRO A 84 12.17 -5.12 -0.96
CA PRO A 84 13.13 -4.87 -2.04
C PRO A 84 12.52 -4.83 -3.45
N ASN A 85 11.63 -5.76 -3.83
CA ASN A 85 11.00 -5.74 -5.15
C ASN A 85 9.99 -4.60 -5.26
N VAL A 86 9.24 -4.37 -4.20
CA VAL A 86 8.31 -3.23 -4.10
C VAL A 86 9.04 -1.89 -4.25
N SER A 87 10.22 -1.69 -3.68
CA SER A 87 10.97 -0.43 -3.81
C SER A 87 11.32 -0.14 -5.27
N ARG A 88 11.84 -1.12 -6.01
CA ARG A 88 12.17 -0.96 -7.44
C ARG A 88 10.93 -0.66 -8.28
N TRP A 89 9.84 -1.38 -8.03
CA TRP A 89 8.56 -1.13 -8.68
C TRP A 89 8.00 0.26 -8.33
N TRP A 90 8.07 0.66 -7.06
CA TRP A 90 7.61 1.96 -6.58
C TRP A 90 8.36 3.12 -7.25
N GLU A 91 9.68 3.06 -7.30
CA GLU A 91 10.51 4.02 -8.03
C GLU A 91 10.08 4.13 -9.49
N ARG A 92 9.87 3.00 -10.16
CA ARG A 92 9.44 2.95 -11.56
C ARG A 92 8.06 3.59 -11.79
N ILE A 93 7.05 3.26 -10.98
CA ILE A 93 5.69 3.78 -11.20
C ILE A 93 5.57 5.25 -10.78
N THR A 94 6.36 5.70 -9.80
CA THR A 94 6.32 7.09 -9.32
C THR A 94 7.15 8.07 -10.13
N ALA A 95 8.15 7.60 -10.89
CA ALA A 95 8.88 8.40 -11.87
C ALA A 95 8.01 8.86 -13.08
N ARG A 96 6.77 8.37 -13.19
CA ARG A 96 5.86 8.74 -14.29
C ARG A 96 5.39 10.19 -14.12
N PRO A 97 5.43 11.04 -15.16
CA PRO A 97 4.94 12.43 -15.06
C PRO A 97 3.48 12.55 -14.61
N ALA A 98 2.64 11.54 -14.89
CA ALA A 98 1.26 11.51 -14.42
C ALA A 98 1.16 11.35 -12.89
N PHE A 99 2.04 10.56 -12.28
CA PHE A 99 2.09 10.41 -10.83
C PHE A 99 2.54 11.72 -10.18
N GLU A 100 3.63 12.33 -10.68
CA GLU A 100 4.13 13.61 -10.18
C GLU A 100 3.07 14.71 -10.22
N ARG A 101 2.29 14.81 -11.29
CA ARG A 101 1.17 15.76 -11.38
C ARG A 101 0.05 15.45 -10.38
N ALA A 102 -0.23 14.17 -10.12
CA ALA A 102 -1.28 13.78 -9.18
C ALA A 102 -0.92 14.08 -7.71
N VAL A 103 0.37 14.04 -7.36
CA VAL A 103 0.83 14.31 -5.98
C VAL A 103 1.22 15.77 -5.75
N LYS A 104 1.43 16.57 -6.80
CA LYS A 104 1.59 18.03 -6.69
C LYS A 104 0.24 18.64 -6.29
N LYS A 105 0.21 19.25 -5.10
CA LYS A 105 -0.91 20.07 -4.62
C LYS A 105 -0.92 21.42 -5.30
#